data_AF-A0A9E3R7C7-F1
#
_entry.id   AF-A0A9E3R7C7-F1
#
_cell.length_a   1.000
_cell.length_b   1.000
_cell.length_c   1.000
_cell.angle_alpha   90.00
_cell.angle_beta   90.00
_cell.angle_gamma   90.00
#
_symmetry.space_group_name_H-M   'P 1'
#
loop_
_entity.id
_entity.type
_entity.pdbx_description
1 polymer ?
#
loop_
_entity_poly.entity_id
_entity_poly.type
_entity_poly.pdbx_seq_one_letter_code
_entity_poly.pdbx_strand_id
1 'polypeptide(L)'
;MSVPKAVHRLNLNLHELKADKQKLATHVKAEKSQLSTIAHQQQQYIDQFQHPSAELTAKAAGVRAKYDPLIAKDKREITHDRHVALSHLHAAEERMGLKETNRDRKALGLKPLKHAVCNLKTVQGCAKYLLQSKNVSFWSGLSTGSDRKNLERLARGEKAFVPATGGHVRPKLKMMQALVAMSKHGHIMINALTGGHHSTGSNHYRGTAVDLDLSTGNHSMIEHIARRYGGIRNFETSHIHLDF
;
A
#
# COMPACT_ATOMS: atom_id res chain seq x y z
N MET A 1 41.16 28.34 -44.13
CA MET A 1 40.41 27.46 -45.05
C MET A 1 39.88 26.25 -44.28
N SER A 2 38.57 25.96 -44.32
CA SER A 2 37.98 24.59 -44.19
C SER A 2 36.43 24.61 -44.17
N VAL A 3 35.80 25.39 -45.05
CA VAL A 3 34.35 25.30 -45.35
C VAL A 3 33.94 24.03 -46.16
N PRO A 4 34.79 23.40 -47.00
CA PRO A 4 34.35 22.31 -47.89
C PRO A 4 33.85 21.03 -47.21
N LYS A 5 34.40 20.64 -46.04
CA LYS A 5 34.06 19.37 -45.39
C LYS A 5 32.66 19.38 -44.73
N ALA A 6 32.23 20.52 -44.20
CA ALA A 6 30.92 20.64 -43.56
C ALA A 6 29.77 20.62 -44.60
N VAL A 7 29.96 21.32 -45.73
CA VAL A 7 29.01 21.33 -46.85
C VAL A 7 28.89 19.93 -47.49
N HIS A 8 30.00 19.21 -47.62
CA HIS A 8 29.98 17.84 -48.14
C HIS A 8 29.21 16.87 -47.24
N ARG A 9 29.38 16.94 -45.90
CA ARG A 9 28.59 16.12 -44.96
C ARG A 9 27.10 16.45 -44.99
N LEU A 10 26.73 17.72 -45.08
CA LEU A 10 25.32 18.12 -45.17
C LEU A 10 24.65 17.60 -46.45
N ASN A 11 25.36 17.60 -47.57
CA ASN A 11 24.85 17.06 -48.83
C ASN A 11 24.68 15.54 -48.81
N LEU A 12 25.60 14.81 -48.17
CA LEU A 12 25.46 13.37 -47.96
C LEU A 12 24.23 13.03 -47.09
N ASN A 13 24.07 13.73 -45.96
CA ASN A 13 22.91 13.54 -45.07
C ASN A 13 21.58 13.84 -45.78
N LEU A 14 21.53 14.87 -46.64
CA LEU A 14 20.31 15.20 -47.40
C LEU A 14 19.97 14.13 -48.45
N HIS A 15 20.97 13.50 -49.06
CA HIS A 15 20.78 12.42 -50.03
C HIS A 15 20.23 11.16 -49.34
N GLU A 16 20.78 10.79 -48.19
CA GLU A 16 20.29 9.68 -47.36
C GLU A 16 18.83 9.90 -46.93
N LEU A 17 18.49 11.11 -46.48
CA LEU A 17 17.14 11.44 -46.02
C LEU A 17 16.10 11.38 -47.16
N LYS A 18 16.49 11.73 -48.38
CA LYS A 18 15.66 11.56 -49.59
C LYS A 18 15.44 10.09 -49.93
N ALA A 19 16.49 9.27 -49.83
CA ALA A 19 16.40 7.84 -50.07
C ALA A 19 15.47 7.14 -49.05
N ASP A 20 15.55 7.51 -47.78
CA ASP A 20 14.69 6.96 -46.72
C ASP A 20 13.23 7.38 -46.88
N LYS A 21 12.97 8.64 -47.25
CA LYS A 21 11.61 9.11 -47.57
C LYS A 21 11.00 8.31 -48.73
N GLN A 22 11.80 7.97 -49.74
CA GLN A 22 11.34 7.19 -50.88
C GLN A 22 11.04 5.74 -50.50
N LYS A 23 11.88 5.10 -49.67
CA LYS A 23 11.64 3.75 -49.11
C LYS A 23 10.38 3.69 -48.24
N LEU A 24 10.13 4.72 -47.43
CA LEU A 24 8.93 4.81 -46.61
C LEU A 24 7.67 4.95 -47.47
N ALA A 25 7.73 5.75 -48.53
CA ALA A 25 6.61 5.90 -49.46
C ALA A 25 6.25 4.58 -50.17
N THR A 26 7.24 3.77 -50.56
CA THR A 26 7.00 2.44 -51.11
C THR A 26 6.41 1.47 -50.09
N HIS A 27 6.88 1.48 -48.84
CA HIS A 27 6.30 0.66 -47.77
C HIS A 27 4.83 1.01 -47.50
N VAL A 28 4.52 2.30 -47.35
CA VAL A 28 3.14 2.76 -47.13
C VAL A 28 2.22 2.38 -48.30
N LYS A 29 2.72 2.43 -49.54
CA LYS A 29 1.96 1.99 -50.72
C LYS A 29 1.68 0.48 -50.68
N ALA A 30 2.67 -0.33 -50.27
CA ALA A 30 2.51 -1.78 -50.13
C ALA A 30 1.50 -2.14 -49.02
N GLU A 31 1.58 -1.49 -47.85
CA GLU A 31 0.63 -1.71 -46.75
C GLU A 31 -0.81 -1.34 -47.13
N LYS A 32 -1.00 -0.23 -47.85
CA LYS A 32 -2.33 0.14 -48.37
C LYS A 32 -2.91 -0.92 -49.31
N SER A 33 -2.07 -1.53 -50.14
CA SER A 33 -2.49 -2.61 -51.05
C SER A 33 -2.83 -3.91 -50.30
N GLN A 34 -2.13 -4.19 -49.19
CA GLN A 34 -2.46 -5.34 -48.33
C GLN A 34 -3.79 -5.12 -47.61
N LEU A 35 -4.02 -3.91 -47.07
CA LEU A 35 -5.29 -3.52 -46.44
C LEU A 35 -6.48 -3.65 -47.40
N SER A 36 -6.34 -3.22 -48.66
CA SER A 36 -7.41 -3.40 -49.65
C SER A 36 -7.68 -4.87 -49.97
N THR A 37 -6.65 -5.71 -49.97
CA THR A 37 -6.78 -7.16 -50.20
C THR A 37 -7.51 -7.84 -49.04
N ILE A 38 -7.17 -7.47 -47.79
CA ILE A 38 -7.86 -7.96 -46.59
C ILE A 38 -9.33 -7.53 -46.59
N ALA A 39 -9.62 -6.27 -46.92
CA ALA A 39 -10.99 -5.77 -47.02
C ALA A 39 -11.80 -6.52 -48.07
N HIS A 40 -11.20 -6.83 -49.22
CA HIS A 40 -11.85 -7.62 -50.26
C HIS A 40 -12.10 -9.07 -49.82
N GLN A 41 -11.13 -9.71 -49.16
CA GLN A 41 -11.32 -11.05 -48.58
C GLN A 41 -12.43 -11.07 -47.52
N GLN A 42 -12.50 -10.06 -46.64
CA GLN A 42 -13.58 -9.93 -45.67
C GLN A 42 -14.95 -9.82 -46.34
N GLN A 43 -15.06 -9.03 -47.40
CA GLN A 43 -16.29 -8.92 -48.17
C GLN A 43 -16.66 -10.25 -48.84
N GLN A 44 -15.68 -10.97 -49.41
CA GLN A 44 -15.90 -12.31 -49.97
C GLN A 44 -16.38 -13.30 -48.91
N TYR A 45 -15.85 -13.27 -47.69
CA TYR A 45 -16.36 -14.09 -46.59
C TYR A 45 -17.80 -13.74 -46.20
N ILE A 46 -18.17 -12.45 -46.21
CA ILE A 46 -19.54 -12.01 -45.94
C ILE A 46 -20.49 -12.53 -47.03
N ASP A 47 -20.08 -12.43 -48.29
CA ASP A 47 -20.89 -12.82 -49.45
C ASP A 47 -21.00 -14.36 -49.59
N GLN A 48 -19.92 -15.09 -49.28
CA GLN A 48 -19.84 -16.56 -49.40
C GLN A 48 -20.70 -17.29 -48.36
N PHE A 49 -20.87 -16.70 -47.16
CA PHE A 49 -21.55 -17.38 -46.05
C PHE A 49 -23.03 -17.04 -45.89
N GLN A 50 -23.62 -16.19 -46.75
CA GLN A 50 -25.07 -15.88 -46.86
C GLN A 50 -25.89 -15.81 -45.56
N HIS A 51 -25.28 -15.59 -44.40
CA HIS A 51 -26.00 -15.35 -43.17
C HIS A 51 -26.26 -13.86 -43.09
N PRO A 52 -27.51 -13.39 -43.24
CA PRO A 52 -27.80 -11.99 -43.00
C PRO A 52 -27.32 -11.65 -41.59
N SER A 53 -26.55 -10.57 -41.46
CA SER A 53 -25.96 -10.11 -40.18
C SER A 53 -26.96 -10.16 -39.01
N ALA A 54 -28.24 -9.94 -39.29
CA ALA A 54 -29.34 -10.05 -38.33
C ALA A 54 -29.52 -11.47 -37.72
N GLU A 55 -29.38 -12.54 -38.51
CA GLU A 55 -29.57 -13.92 -38.03
C GLU A 55 -28.40 -14.37 -37.13
N LEU A 56 -27.16 -13.99 -37.48
CA LEU A 56 -25.99 -14.19 -36.63
C LEU A 56 -26.09 -13.38 -35.33
N THR A 57 -26.59 -12.15 -35.43
CA THR A 57 -26.85 -11.28 -34.27
C THR A 57 -27.92 -11.89 -33.36
N ALA A 58 -29.00 -12.43 -33.91
CA ALA A 58 -30.06 -13.10 -33.17
C ALA A 58 -29.57 -14.38 -32.48
N LYS A 59 -28.77 -15.21 -33.18
CA LYS A 59 -28.13 -16.39 -32.59
C LYS A 59 -27.16 -16.01 -31.46
N ALA A 60 -26.33 -14.99 -31.66
CA ALA A 60 -25.43 -14.48 -30.62
C ALA A 60 -26.20 -13.92 -29.41
N ALA A 61 -27.32 -13.22 -29.64
CA ALA A 61 -28.19 -12.73 -28.59
C ALA A 61 -28.85 -13.86 -27.80
N GLY A 62 -29.29 -14.93 -28.46
CA GLY A 62 -29.83 -16.13 -27.81
C GLY A 62 -28.80 -16.86 -26.95
N VAL A 63 -27.55 -16.98 -27.43
CA VAL A 63 -26.44 -17.55 -26.65
C VAL A 63 -26.14 -16.68 -25.43
N ARG A 64 -26.03 -15.35 -25.60
CA ARG A 64 -25.82 -14.42 -24.48
C ARG A 64 -26.94 -14.48 -23.45
N ALA A 65 -28.21 -14.45 -23.89
CA ALA A 65 -29.36 -14.54 -23.00
C ALA A 65 -29.37 -15.82 -22.15
N LYS A 66 -28.87 -16.94 -22.70
CA LYS A 66 -28.77 -18.23 -22.00
C LYS A 66 -27.58 -18.27 -21.02
N TYR A 67 -26.40 -17.81 -21.43
CA TYR A 67 -25.17 -18.02 -20.66
C TYR A 67 -24.74 -16.83 -19.80
N ASP A 68 -25.08 -15.59 -20.17
CA ASP A 68 -24.69 -14.41 -19.40
C ASP A 68 -25.25 -14.43 -17.96
N PRO A 69 -26.51 -14.84 -17.69
CA PRO A 69 -27.00 -14.94 -16.31
C PRO A 69 -26.26 -16.00 -15.49
N LEU A 70 -25.87 -17.12 -16.10
CA LEU A 70 -25.09 -18.19 -15.46
C LEU A 70 -23.68 -17.70 -15.15
N ILE A 71 -23.00 -17.10 -16.12
CA ILE A 71 -21.67 -16.50 -15.93
C ILE A 71 -21.72 -15.41 -14.84
N ALA A 72 -22.77 -14.59 -14.82
CA ALA A 72 -22.95 -13.56 -13.80
C ALA A 72 -23.25 -14.14 -12.42
N LYS A 73 -23.92 -15.28 -12.33
CA LYS A 73 -24.12 -16.02 -11.08
C LYS A 73 -22.80 -16.61 -10.59
N ASP A 74 -22.08 -17.35 -11.43
CA ASP A 74 -20.81 -17.98 -11.08
C ASP A 74 -19.77 -16.94 -10.65
N LYS A 75 -19.70 -15.80 -11.35
CA LYS A 75 -18.82 -14.68 -10.94
C LYS A 75 -19.16 -14.17 -9.55
N ARG A 76 -20.45 -14.07 -9.19
CA ARG A 76 -20.89 -13.63 -7.86
C ARG A 76 -20.51 -14.66 -6.80
N GLU A 77 -20.72 -15.93 -7.06
CA GLU A 77 -20.36 -17.03 -6.15
C GLU A 77 -18.85 -17.10 -5.94
N ILE A 78 -18.04 -17.10 -7.00
CA ILE A 78 -16.58 -17.05 -6.91
C ILE A 78 -16.10 -15.82 -6.13
N THR A 79 -16.74 -14.66 -6.34
CA THR A 79 -16.38 -13.44 -5.60
C THR A 79 -16.72 -13.57 -4.11
N HIS A 80 -17.86 -14.17 -3.79
CA HIS A 80 -18.29 -14.45 -2.42
C HIS A 80 -17.34 -15.43 -1.72
N ASP A 81 -17.05 -16.56 -2.35
CA ASP A 81 -16.15 -17.59 -1.80
C ASP A 81 -14.76 -17.04 -1.57
N ARG A 82 -14.25 -16.24 -2.53
CA ARG A 82 -12.98 -15.52 -2.36
C ARG A 82 -13.02 -14.58 -1.16
N HIS A 83 -14.12 -13.87 -0.94
CA HIS A 83 -14.26 -12.97 0.20
C HIS A 83 -14.25 -13.74 1.53
N VAL A 84 -14.99 -14.84 1.62
CA VAL A 84 -15.02 -15.73 2.79
C VAL A 84 -13.63 -16.32 3.07
N ALA A 85 -12.96 -16.84 2.04
CA ALA A 85 -11.61 -17.39 2.17
C ALA A 85 -10.60 -16.35 2.67
N LEU A 86 -10.66 -15.11 2.16
CA LEU A 86 -9.80 -14.02 2.62
C LEU A 86 -10.12 -13.60 4.06
N SER A 87 -11.38 -13.67 4.49
CA SER A 87 -11.78 -13.40 5.88
C SER A 87 -11.18 -14.43 6.85
N HIS A 88 -11.29 -15.73 6.51
CA HIS A 88 -10.68 -16.79 7.31
C HIS A 88 -9.16 -16.69 7.35
N LEU A 89 -8.54 -16.36 6.22
CA LEU A 89 -7.11 -16.10 6.15
C LEU A 89 -6.72 -14.93 7.07
N HIS A 90 -7.43 -13.81 7.03
CA HIS A 90 -7.13 -12.65 7.87
C HIS A 90 -7.19 -12.97 9.38
N ALA A 91 -8.20 -13.75 9.80
CA ALA A 91 -8.32 -14.18 11.19
C ALA A 91 -7.15 -15.07 11.65
N ALA A 92 -6.62 -15.91 10.75
CA ALA A 92 -5.41 -16.69 11.01
C ALA A 92 -4.16 -15.79 11.03
N GLU A 93 -4.02 -14.88 10.05
CA GLU A 93 -2.90 -13.95 9.94
C GLU A 93 -2.76 -13.04 11.17
N GLU A 94 -3.87 -12.67 11.83
CA GLU A 94 -3.86 -11.89 13.08
C GLU A 94 -3.13 -12.57 14.25
N ARG A 95 -2.97 -13.89 14.20
CA ARG A 95 -2.32 -14.68 15.25
C ARG A 95 -0.85 -14.97 14.95
N MET A 96 -0.40 -14.68 13.73
CA MET A 96 0.92 -15.04 13.22
C MET A 96 1.84 -13.82 13.13
N GLY A 97 3.15 -14.07 13.06
CA GLY A 97 4.12 -13.04 12.72
C GLY A 97 4.11 -12.73 11.22
N LEU A 98 4.56 -11.53 10.82
CA LEU A 98 4.64 -11.12 9.40
C LEU A 98 5.42 -12.11 8.51
N LYS A 99 6.52 -12.69 9.04
CA LYS A 99 7.34 -13.66 8.30
C LYS A 99 6.58 -14.95 8.00
N GLU A 100 5.83 -15.46 8.98
CA GLU A 100 5.03 -16.66 8.86
C GLU A 100 3.83 -16.41 7.95
N THR A 101 3.11 -15.31 8.18
CA THR A 101 2.03 -14.84 7.29
C THR A 101 2.48 -14.78 5.83
N ASN A 102 3.64 -14.17 5.55
CA ASN A 102 4.14 -14.06 4.18
C ASN A 102 4.59 -15.39 3.57
N ARG A 103 4.98 -16.37 4.39
CA ARG A 103 5.26 -17.74 3.93
C ARG A 103 3.98 -18.40 3.43
N ASP A 104 2.91 -18.33 4.21
CA ASP A 104 1.62 -18.94 3.87
C ASP A 104 0.99 -18.25 2.67
N ARG A 105 1.02 -16.92 2.63
CA ARG A 105 0.56 -16.15 1.47
C ARG A 105 1.30 -16.53 0.19
N LYS A 106 2.62 -16.76 0.25
CA LYS A 106 3.40 -17.23 -0.90
C LYS A 106 2.94 -18.61 -1.35
N ALA A 107 2.70 -19.53 -0.42
CA ALA A 107 2.16 -20.87 -0.74
C ALA A 107 0.78 -20.80 -1.40
N LEU A 108 -0.02 -19.79 -1.05
CA LEU A 108 -1.35 -19.51 -1.63
C LEU A 108 -1.31 -18.65 -2.91
N GLY A 109 -0.13 -18.31 -3.44
CA GLY A 109 0.00 -17.45 -4.62
C GLY A 109 -0.40 -15.98 -4.40
N LEU A 110 -0.51 -15.55 -3.15
CA LEU A 110 -0.88 -14.19 -2.76
C LEU A 110 0.35 -13.29 -2.63
N LYS A 111 0.16 -11.99 -2.88
CA LYS A 111 1.20 -10.98 -2.65
C LYS A 111 1.54 -10.91 -1.16
N PRO A 112 2.84 -10.76 -0.82
CA PRO A 112 3.25 -10.59 0.58
C PRO A 112 2.72 -9.28 1.15
N LEU A 113 2.42 -9.29 2.44
CA LEU A 113 2.09 -8.11 3.21
C LEU A 113 3.35 -7.35 3.59
N LYS A 114 3.23 -6.02 3.62
CA LYS A 114 4.29 -5.12 4.08
C LYS A 114 4.31 -4.97 5.61
N HIS A 115 3.20 -5.27 6.26
CA HIS A 115 3.00 -5.08 7.69
C HIS A 115 2.19 -6.21 8.29
N ALA A 116 2.38 -6.45 9.59
CA ALA A 116 1.63 -7.44 10.34
C ALA A 116 0.12 -7.16 10.31
N VAL A 117 -0.66 -8.24 10.27
CA VAL A 117 -2.10 -8.16 10.42
C VAL A 117 -2.40 -8.14 11.91
N CYS A 118 -3.02 -7.07 12.39
CA CYS A 118 -3.38 -6.90 13.80
C CYS A 118 -4.70 -6.15 13.89
N ASN A 119 -5.52 -6.44 14.90
CA ASN A 119 -6.75 -5.69 15.15
C ASN A 119 -6.46 -4.29 15.71
N LEU A 120 -6.23 -3.32 14.81
CA LEU A 120 -5.89 -1.92 15.12
C LEU A 120 -7.05 -1.12 15.75
N LYS A 121 -8.21 -1.76 16.00
CA LYS A 121 -9.32 -1.16 16.77
C LYS A 121 -9.16 -1.37 18.28
N THR A 122 -8.08 -2.04 18.71
CA THR A 122 -7.78 -2.28 20.12
C THR A 122 -6.37 -1.83 20.46
N VAL A 123 -6.14 -1.45 21.72
CA VAL A 123 -4.80 -1.10 22.24
C VAL A 123 -3.85 -2.28 22.08
N GLN A 124 -4.34 -3.50 22.33
CA GLN A 124 -3.57 -4.73 22.19
C GLN A 124 -3.09 -4.94 20.75
N GLY A 125 -3.98 -4.81 19.76
CA GLY A 125 -3.61 -5.00 18.35
C GLY A 125 -2.67 -3.91 17.85
N CYS A 126 -2.84 -2.65 18.28
CA CYS A 126 -1.86 -1.60 18.01
C CYS A 126 -0.49 -1.92 18.62
N ALA A 127 -0.44 -2.37 19.87
CA ALA A 127 0.81 -2.73 20.53
C ALA A 127 1.53 -3.89 19.83
N LYS A 128 0.80 -4.95 19.44
CA LYS A 128 1.32 -6.05 18.63
C LYS A 128 1.92 -5.56 17.31
N TYR A 129 1.19 -4.69 16.61
CA TYR A 129 1.66 -4.11 15.36
C TYR A 129 2.96 -3.33 15.54
N LEU A 130 3.01 -2.45 16.55
CA LEU A 130 4.17 -1.60 16.82
C LEU A 130 5.42 -2.45 17.16
N LEU A 131 5.28 -3.48 17.98
CA LEU A 131 6.39 -4.38 18.35
C LEU A 131 6.96 -5.16 17.16
N GLN A 132 6.12 -5.47 16.17
CA GLN A 132 6.53 -6.22 14.96
C GLN A 132 7.00 -5.31 13.83
N SER A 133 6.81 -4.00 13.96
CA SER A 133 7.16 -3.03 12.91
C SER A 133 8.65 -2.72 12.93
N LYS A 134 9.32 -2.97 11.79
CA LYS A 134 10.72 -2.54 11.58
C LYS A 134 10.92 -1.02 11.60
N ASN A 135 9.83 -0.26 11.51
CA ASN A 135 9.84 1.20 11.56
C ASN A 135 9.59 1.71 12.98
N VAL A 136 9.62 0.85 13.99
CA VAL A 136 9.49 1.25 15.39
C VAL A 136 10.72 0.77 16.14
N SER A 137 11.38 1.70 16.81
CA SER A 137 12.41 1.42 17.80
C SER A 137 12.01 2.03 19.15
N PHE A 138 12.77 1.66 20.19
CA PHE A 138 12.50 2.09 21.55
C PHE A 138 13.78 2.62 22.18
N TRP A 139 13.69 3.78 22.80
CA TRP A 139 14.78 4.30 23.61
C TRP A 139 15.03 3.37 24.80
N SER A 140 16.30 3.14 25.11
CA SER A 140 16.71 2.35 26.27
C SER A 140 17.22 3.21 27.44
N GLY A 141 17.50 4.50 27.20
CA GLY A 141 18.09 5.42 28.18
C GLY A 141 17.09 6.13 29.10
N LEU A 142 15.83 5.69 29.17
CA LEU A 142 14.91 6.19 30.21
C LEU A 142 15.39 5.76 31.59
N SER A 143 15.17 6.61 32.61
CA SER A 143 15.47 6.29 34.01
C SER A 143 14.75 5.04 34.53
N THR A 144 13.64 4.65 33.90
CA THR A 144 12.86 3.45 34.22
C THR A 144 13.11 2.29 33.24
N GLY A 145 14.10 2.42 32.36
CA GLY A 145 14.35 1.52 31.24
C GLY A 145 13.34 1.68 30.10
N SER A 146 13.51 0.86 29.06
CA SER A 146 12.74 0.98 27.81
C SER A 146 11.25 0.70 27.95
N ASP A 147 10.42 1.57 27.36
CA ASP A 147 8.97 1.40 27.27
C ASP A 147 8.54 0.24 26.34
N ARG A 148 9.50 -0.42 25.67
CA ARG A 148 9.24 -1.70 24.97
C ARG A 148 8.53 -2.71 25.87
N LYS A 149 8.91 -2.78 27.15
CA LYS A 149 8.28 -3.69 28.14
C LYS A 149 6.80 -3.38 28.35
N ASN A 150 6.42 -2.10 28.32
CA ASN A 150 5.02 -1.69 28.43
C ASN A 150 4.23 -2.03 27.16
N LEU A 151 4.82 -1.86 25.97
CA LEU A 151 4.19 -2.34 24.74
C LEU A 151 4.00 -3.86 24.74
N GLU A 152 4.96 -4.63 25.25
CA GLU A 152 4.84 -6.09 25.39
C GLU A 152 3.68 -6.49 26.32
N ARG A 153 3.52 -5.79 27.46
CA ARG A 153 2.35 -5.97 28.35
C ARG A 153 1.04 -5.71 27.62
N LEU A 154 0.95 -4.57 26.93
CA LEU A 154 -0.24 -4.20 26.17
C LEU A 154 -0.56 -5.21 25.06
N ALA A 155 0.46 -5.77 24.40
CA ALA A 155 0.30 -6.80 23.38
C ALA A 155 -0.24 -8.13 23.94
N ARG A 156 -0.01 -8.42 25.23
CA ARG A 156 -0.65 -9.53 25.96
C ARG A 156 -2.06 -9.20 26.48
N GLY A 157 -2.53 -7.97 26.31
CA GLY A 157 -3.84 -7.51 26.77
C GLY A 157 -3.85 -6.89 28.19
N GLU A 158 -2.67 -6.83 28.84
CA GLU A 158 -2.50 -6.21 30.14
C GLU A 158 -2.56 -4.68 30.06
N LYS A 159 -2.45 -4.01 31.21
CA LYS A 159 -2.26 -2.56 31.31
C LYS A 159 -0.75 -2.24 31.34
N ALA A 160 -0.36 -1.06 30.87
CA ALA A 160 1.00 -0.56 30.99
C ALA A 160 1.29 -0.17 32.44
N PHE A 161 2.48 -0.50 32.92
CA PHE A 161 2.95 -0.13 34.25
C PHE A 161 3.44 1.33 34.26
N VAL A 162 3.12 2.05 35.33
CA VAL A 162 3.49 3.46 35.54
C VAL A 162 4.45 3.52 36.74
N PRO A 163 5.77 3.55 36.51
CA PRO A 163 6.75 3.48 37.60
C PRO A 163 6.57 4.57 38.67
N ALA A 164 6.27 5.80 38.24
CA ALA A 164 6.12 6.95 39.14
C ALA A 164 4.97 6.83 40.14
N THR A 165 3.96 6.00 39.85
CA THR A 165 2.79 5.81 40.73
C THR A 165 2.69 4.40 41.30
N GLY A 166 3.49 3.45 40.79
CA GLY A 166 3.31 2.02 41.03
C GLY A 166 2.03 1.44 40.41
N GLY A 167 1.23 2.26 39.72
CA GLY A 167 -0.06 1.89 39.15
C GLY A 167 0.05 1.30 37.75
N HIS A 168 -1.12 1.01 37.18
CA HIS A 168 -1.24 0.53 35.80
C HIS A 168 -2.33 1.28 35.04
N VAL A 169 -2.03 1.70 33.83
CA VAL A 169 -2.96 2.44 32.95
C VAL A 169 -3.10 1.78 31.59
N ARG A 170 -4.23 2.02 30.94
CA ARG A 170 -4.44 1.63 29.55
C ARG A 170 -4.28 2.87 28.69
N PRO A 171 -3.26 2.95 27.82
CA PRO A 171 -3.08 4.08 26.93
C PRO A 171 -4.29 4.33 26.05
N LYS A 172 -4.53 5.59 25.72
CA LYS A 172 -5.66 6.00 24.86
C LYS A 172 -5.55 5.32 23.51
N LEU A 173 -6.62 4.67 23.06
CA LEU A 173 -6.63 3.93 21.78
C LEU A 173 -6.22 4.82 20.60
N LYS A 174 -6.72 6.05 20.56
CA LYS A 174 -6.41 7.00 19.48
C LYS A 174 -4.92 7.35 19.41
N MET A 175 -4.23 7.47 20.55
CA MET A 175 -2.77 7.62 20.61
C MET A 175 -2.06 6.41 20.01
N MET A 176 -2.46 5.20 20.40
CA MET A 176 -1.89 3.95 19.88
C MET A 176 -2.10 3.81 18.36
N GLN A 177 -3.27 4.22 17.86
CA GLN A 177 -3.57 4.25 16.42
C GLN A 177 -2.74 5.30 15.67
N ALA A 178 -2.48 6.46 16.29
CA ALA A 178 -1.62 7.49 15.74
C ALA A 178 -0.18 6.97 15.58
N LEU A 179 0.38 6.30 16.58
CA LEU A 179 1.71 5.68 16.51
C LEU A 179 1.79 4.64 15.38
N VAL A 180 0.77 3.80 15.23
CA VAL A 180 0.69 2.84 14.12
C VAL A 180 0.70 3.58 12.77
N ALA A 181 -0.10 4.64 12.64
CA ALA A 181 -0.13 5.44 11.41
C ALA A 181 1.23 6.10 11.12
N MET A 182 1.89 6.69 12.12
CA MET A 182 3.23 7.27 11.97
C MET A 182 4.25 6.23 11.50
N SER A 183 4.26 5.05 12.11
CA SER A 183 5.18 3.95 11.73
C SER A 183 4.97 3.42 10.30
N LYS A 184 3.76 3.59 9.73
CA LYS A 184 3.48 3.25 8.33
C LYS A 184 4.09 4.25 7.35
N HIS A 185 4.30 5.49 7.77
CA HIS A 185 4.88 6.55 6.94
C HIS A 185 6.40 6.65 7.07
N GLY A 186 6.97 6.30 8.23
CA GLY A 186 8.41 6.36 8.44
C GLY A 186 8.82 5.73 9.77
N HIS A 187 10.13 5.68 10.00
CA HIS A 187 10.68 5.23 11.28
C HIS A 187 10.26 6.18 12.41
N ILE A 188 9.83 5.61 13.54
CA ILE A 188 9.62 6.30 14.80
C ILE A 188 10.39 5.62 15.94
N MET A 189 11.00 6.42 16.81
CA MET A 189 11.57 5.94 18.07
C MET A 189 10.70 6.43 19.22
N ILE A 190 10.13 5.49 19.97
CA ILE A 190 9.35 5.80 21.17
C ILE A 190 10.34 6.01 22.32
N ASN A 191 10.39 7.24 22.83
CA ASN A 191 11.19 7.61 23.97
C ASN A 191 10.49 7.25 25.27
N ALA A 192 9.23 7.66 25.44
CA ALA A 192 8.42 7.34 26.60
C ALA A 192 6.94 7.17 26.23
N LEU A 193 6.26 6.24 26.90
CA LEU A 193 4.82 6.04 26.86
C LEU A 193 4.25 6.27 28.26
N THR A 194 4.57 5.38 29.20
CA THR A 194 4.20 5.50 30.61
C THR A 194 5.41 5.41 31.55
N GLY A 195 6.60 5.13 31.00
CA GLY A 195 7.87 5.18 31.70
C GLY A 195 8.45 6.59 31.80
N GLY A 196 9.64 6.67 32.42
CA GLY A 196 10.34 7.91 32.68
C GLY A 196 9.86 8.63 33.95
N HIS A 197 10.57 9.70 34.29
CA HIS A 197 10.20 10.64 35.35
C HIS A 197 9.75 11.95 34.70
N HIS A 198 8.57 12.39 35.10
CA HIS A 198 7.85 13.54 34.56
C HIS A 198 7.33 14.38 35.73
N SER A 199 6.83 15.57 35.43
CA SER A 199 6.19 16.42 36.44
C SER A 199 4.95 15.77 37.07
N THR A 200 4.62 16.21 38.28
CA THR A 200 3.41 15.76 38.97
C THR A 200 2.18 16.06 38.12
N GLY A 201 1.32 15.05 37.91
CA GLY A 201 0.12 15.18 37.07
C GLY A 201 0.36 14.98 35.58
N SER A 202 1.56 14.56 35.15
CA SER A 202 1.87 14.32 33.73
C SER A 202 0.90 13.34 33.05
N ASN A 203 0.56 13.66 31.80
CA ASN A 203 -0.29 12.84 30.94
C ASN A 203 0.31 11.46 30.61
N HIS A 204 1.63 11.29 30.73
CA HIS A 204 2.27 9.98 30.63
C HIS A 204 1.73 9.01 31.67
N TYR A 205 1.53 9.49 32.91
CA TYR A 205 1.04 8.67 34.01
C TYR A 205 -0.44 8.30 33.88
N ARG A 206 -1.16 8.96 32.96
CA ARG A 206 -2.56 8.70 32.62
C ARG A 206 -2.72 7.90 31.32
N GLY A 207 -1.62 7.64 30.61
CA GLY A 207 -1.63 6.97 29.31
C GLY A 207 -2.21 7.84 28.18
N THR A 208 -2.11 9.15 28.31
CA THR A 208 -2.61 10.14 27.35
C THR A 208 -1.50 10.99 26.74
N ALA A 209 -0.24 10.60 26.91
CA ALA A 209 0.90 11.22 26.24
C ALA A 209 1.91 10.18 25.72
N VAL A 210 2.72 10.60 24.76
CA VAL A 210 3.84 9.85 24.22
C VAL A 210 4.95 10.79 23.78
N ASP A 211 6.19 10.38 24.07
CA ASP A 211 7.40 11.05 23.63
C ASP A 211 8.03 10.27 22.49
N LEU A 212 8.31 10.97 21.40
CA LEU A 212 9.08 10.44 20.28
C LEU A 212 10.41 11.18 20.19
N ASP A 213 11.46 10.48 19.75
CA ASP A 213 12.76 11.09 19.59
C ASP A 213 12.77 12.22 18.54
N LEU A 214 13.63 13.24 18.69
CA LEU A 214 13.74 14.30 17.68
C LEU A 214 14.28 13.81 16.33
N SER A 215 15.09 12.74 16.33
CA SER A 215 15.56 12.10 15.09
C SER A 215 14.46 11.32 14.36
N THR A 216 13.27 11.22 14.95
CA THR A 216 12.12 10.55 14.36
C THR A 216 11.50 11.38 13.24
N GLY A 217 11.69 10.91 12.01
CA GLY A 217 10.86 11.24 10.84
C GLY A 217 10.68 12.73 10.54
N ASN A 218 9.64 13.05 9.76
CA ASN A 218 9.24 14.42 9.47
C ASN A 218 8.29 14.93 10.58
N HIS A 219 8.70 15.96 11.30
CA HIS A 219 7.96 16.52 12.43
C HIS A 219 6.56 17.02 12.05
N SER A 220 6.43 17.72 10.92
CA SER A 220 5.13 18.21 10.43
C SER A 220 4.19 17.06 10.08
N MET A 221 4.72 15.97 9.55
CA MET A 221 3.93 14.75 9.28
C MET A 221 3.45 14.12 10.59
N ILE A 222 4.32 14.00 11.59
CA ILE A 222 3.96 13.45 12.91
C ILE A 222 2.83 14.27 13.54
N GLU A 223 2.98 15.59 13.56
CA GLU A 223 1.97 16.50 14.09
C GLU A 223 0.65 16.41 13.32
N HIS A 224 0.70 16.38 11.97
CA HIS A 224 -0.48 16.20 11.14
C HIS A 224 -1.18 14.87 11.44
N ILE A 225 -0.44 13.78 11.60
CA ILE A 225 -1.02 12.48 11.97
C ILE A 225 -1.62 12.54 13.38
N ALA A 226 -0.91 13.08 14.37
CA ALA A 226 -1.39 13.20 15.74
C ALA A 226 -2.74 13.93 15.79
N ARG A 227 -2.86 15.08 15.11
CA ARG A 227 -4.11 15.86 15.01
C ARG A 227 -5.28 15.06 14.45
N ARG A 228 -5.08 14.23 13.43
CA ARG A 228 -6.15 13.36 12.89
C ARG A 228 -6.70 12.35 13.90
N TYR A 229 -5.92 12.05 14.94
CA TYR A 229 -6.32 11.18 16.04
C TYR A 229 -6.64 11.96 17.32
N GLY A 230 -6.78 13.28 17.25
CA GLY A 230 -7.13 14.15 18.38
C GLY A 230 -5.96 14.53 19.28
N GLY A 231 -4.72 14.26 18.85
CA GLY A 231 -3.53 14.63 19.60
C GLY A 231 -2.94 15.98 19.22
N ILE A 232 -2.17 16.58 20.13
CA ILE A 232 -1.53 17.88 19.99
C ILE A 232 -0.06 17.76 20.41
N ARG A 233 0.82 18.39 19.62
CA ARG A 233 2.23 18.51 20.00
C ARG A 233 2.40 19.63 21.02
N ASN A 234 3.00 19.32 22.16
CA ASN A 234 3.55 20.33 23.05
C ASN A 234 4.99 20.55 22.60
N PHE A 235 5.36 21.80 22.33
CA PHE A 235 6.63 22.17 21.68
C PHE A 235 7.84 22.02 22.62
N GLU A 236 7.96 20.88 23.28
CA GLU A 236 9.16 20.47 23.99
C GLU A 236 10.33 20.39 23.01
N THR A 237 11.50 20.79 23.49
CA THR A 237 12.68 21.04 22.64
C THR A 237 13.65 19.86 22.60
N SER A 238 13.55 18.92 23.53
CA SER A 238 14.45 17.76 23.65
C SER A 238 13.89 16.47 23.03
N HIS A 239 12.58 16.43 22.77
CA HIS A 239 11.85 15.34 22.15
C HIS A 239 10.51 15.85 21.60
N ILE A 240 9.79 15.04 20.84
CA ILE A 240 8.45 15.34 20.37
C ILE A 240 7.45 14.81 21.39
N HIS A 241 6.94 15.69 22.26
CA HIS A 241 5.85 15.37 23.18
C HIS A 241 4.50 15.51 22.49
N LEU A 242 3.65 14.48 22.57
CA LEU A 242 2.28 14.50 22.04
C LEU A 242 1.28 14.13 23.12
N ASP A 243 0.31 15.01 23.38
CA ASP A 243 -0.85 14.74 24.24
C ASP A 243 -2.05 14.27 23.40
N PHE A 244 -2.93 13.43 23.98
CA PHE A 244 -4.11 12.87 23.31
C PHE A 244 -5.40 12.89 24.14
#